data_AF-A0A0K0DU29-F1
#
_entry.id   AF-A0A0K0DU29-F1
#
_cell.length_a   1.000
_cell.length_b   1.000
_cell.length_c   1.000
_cell.angle_alpha   90.00
_cell.angle_beta   90.00
_cell.angle_gamma   90.00
#
_symmetry.space_group_name_H-M   'P 1'
#
loop_
_entity.id
_entity.type
_entity.pdbx_description
1 polymer ?
#
loop_
_entity_poly.entity_id
_entity_poly.type
_entity_poly.pdbx_seq_one_letter_code
_entity_poly.pdbx_strand_id
1 'polypeptide(L)'
;MLQRDHKTGTLAVIKSAIITIWSLIKRVLSEKNKLLIKRSIKEAEKLNYTTPCITTFDVDPVLNYINNFPIREFDSLKEITEKFLFLLLLTTSQRVSEIANLDITYMTILPDEIFFIIPTRCKNSTKTSPLHKKHEIDIQSANEIRKASSSKAYYRGVNVCDVVNNINWAHSNTFFKHYLKEIKKDSYSKNVLSLK
;
A
#
# COMPACT_ATOMS: atom_id res chain seq x y z
N MET A 1 -10.36 -28.49 -19.47
CA MET A 1 -10.34 -28.19 -18.02
C MET A 1 -9.63 -26.86 -17.85
N LEU A 2 -10.33 -25.78 -17.50
CA LEU A 2 -9.75 -24.43 -17.45
C LEU A 2 -8.72 -24.34 -16.32
N GLN A 3 -7.44 -24.12 -16.66
CA GLN A 3 -6.42 -23.75 -15.69
C GLN A 3 -6.79 -22.38 -15.10
N ARG A 4 -7.18 -22.38 -13.82
CA ARG A 4 -7.31 -21.14 -13.04
C ARG A 4 -5.93 -20.82 -12.48
N ASP A 5 -5.21 -19.95 -13.16
CA ASP A 5 -3.87 -19.51 -12.75
C ASP A 5 -3.95 -18.62 -11.51
N HIS A 6 -4.04 -19.27 -10.35
CA HIS A 6 -4.10 -18.62 -9.05
C HIS A 6 -2.75 -17.98 -8.72
N LYS A 7 -2.73 -16.66 -8.56
CA LYS A 7 -1.55 -15.90 -8.10
C LYS A 7 -0.96 -16.53 -6.84
N THR A 8 0.37 -16.46 -6.70
CA THR A 8 1.13 -17.03 -5.57
C THR A 8 0.54 -16.69 -4.19
N GLY A 9 0.09 -15.44 -4.00
CA GLY A 9 -0.59 -15.02 -2.76
C GLY A 9 -1.88 -15.79 -2.45
N THR A 10 -2.67 -16.14 -3.47
CA THR A 10 -3.89 -16.96 -3.31
C THR A 10 -3.55 -18.39 -2.91
N LEU A 11 -2.51 -18.98 -3.51
CA LEU A 11 -2.02 -20.32 -3.13
C LEU A 11 -1.55 -20.35 -1.66
N ALA A 12 -0.84 -19.31 -1.21
CA ALA A 12 -0.42 -19.16 0.18
C ALA A 12 -1.60 -19.00 1.17
N VAL A 13 -2.68 -18.33 0.76
CA VAL A 13 -3.92 -18.25 1.56
C VAL A 13 -4.61 -19.62 1.64
N ILE A 14 -4.78 -20.32 0.52
CA ILE A 14 -5.38 -21.68 0.48
C ILE A 14 -4.58 -22.65 1.37
N LYS A 15 -3.25 -22.63 1.27
CA LYS A 15 -2.33 -23.38 2.15
C LYS A 15 -2.59 -23.11 3.63
N SER A 16 -2.70 -21.84 3.99
CA SER A 16 -2.88 -21.41 5.39
C SER A 16 -4.26 -21.83 5.90
N ALA A 17 -5.31 -21.71 5.08
CA ALA A 17 -6.65 -22.17 5.39
C ALA A 17 -6.70 -23.70 5.61
N ILE A 18 -6.08 -24.48 4.73
CA ILE A 18 -5.96 -25.95 4.86
C ILE A 18 -5.28 -26.33 6.18
N ILE A 19 -4.15 -25.69 6.53
CA ILE A 19 -3.43 -25.96 7.78
C ILE A 19 -4.29 -25.58 9.00
N THR A 20 -4.99 -24.46 8.94
CA THR A 20 -5.87 -23.99 10.02
C THR A 20 -7.04 -24.95 10.25
N ILE A 21 -7.71 -25.39 9.18
CA ILE A 21 -8.81 -26.37 9.25
C ILE A 21 -8.32 -27.70 9.84
N TRP A 22 -7.17 -28.22 9.41
CA TRP A 22 -6.61 -29.45 9.98
C TRP A 22 -6.30 -29.33 11.47
N SER A 23 -5.75 -28.18 11.90
CA SER A 23 -5.47 -27.87 13.29
C SER A 23 -6.75 -27.82 14.14
N LEU A 24 -7.82 -27.18 13.63
CA LEU A 24 -9.12 -27.09 14.31
C LEU A 24 -9.79 -28.46 14.49
N ILE A 25 -9.64 -29.38 13.52
CA ILE A 25 -10.16 -30.75 13.59
C ILE A 25 -9.28 -31.64 14.51
N LYS A 26 -8.24 -31.08 15.15
CA LYS A 26 -7.26 -31.80 16.01
C LYS A 26 -6.58 -32.98 15.32
N ARG A 27 -6.50 -32.96 13.98
CA ARG A 27 -5.85 -34.01 13.18
C ARG A 27 -4.45 -33.55 12.79
N VAL A 28 -3.47 -34.42 12.99
CA VAL A 28 -2.10 -34.19 12.51
C VAL A 28 -1.97 -34.76 11.10
N LEU A 29 -1.62 -33.92 10.12
CA LEU A 29 -1.18 -34.38 8.80
C LEU A 29 0.11 -35.20 8.99
N SER A 30 0.19 -36.39 8.37
CA SER A 30 1.45 -37.15 8.31
C SER A 30 2.55 -36.32 7.63
N GLU A 31 3.81 -36.51 8.04
CA GLU A 31 4.93 -35.76 7.44
C GLU A 31 5.05 -35.97 5.93
N LYS A 32 4.72 -37.18 5.44
CA LYS A 32 4.58 -37.48 4.01
C LYS A 32 3.57 -36.54 3.33
N ASN A 33 2.38 -36.36 3.92
CA ASN A 33 1.34 -35.52 3.34
C ASN A 33 1.69 -34.03 3.45
N LYS A 34 2.29 -33.57 4.57
CA LYS A 34 2.84 -32.20 4.69
C LYS A 34 3.87 -31.91 3.61
N LEU A 35 4.78 -32.84 3.35
CA LEU A 35 5.83 -32.70 2.34
C LEU A 35 5.25 -32.67 0.92
N LEU A 36 4.27 -33.54 0.61
CA LEU A 36 3.56 -33.51 -0.68
C LEU A 36 2.85 -32.17 -0.89
N ILE A 37 2.04 -31.71 0.07
CA ILE A 37 1.36 -30.42 0.02
C ILE A 37 2.37 -29.26 -0.17
N LYS A 38 3.47 -29.26 0.59
CA LYS A 38 4.54 -28.25 0.47
C LYS A 38 5.20 -28.25 -0.91
N ARG A 39 5.42 -29.43 -1.52
CA ARG A 39 5.98 -29.56 -2.88
C ARG A 39 4.98 -29.08 -3.93
N SER A 40 3.74 -29.58 -3.92
CA SER A 40 2.69 -29.19 -4.87
C SER A 40 2.45 -27.68 -4.88
N ILE A 41 2.40 -27.04 -3.70
CA ILE A 41 2.23 -25.58 -3.62
C ILE A 41 3.48 -24.85 -4.11
N LYS A 42 4.70 -25.31 -3.80
CA LYS A 42 5.93 -24.68 -4.30
C LYS A 42 6.03 -24.73 -5.83
N GLU A 43 5.63 -25.83 -6.46
CA GLU A 43 5.63 -25.92 -7.93
C GLU A 43 4.52 -25.06 -8.54
N ALA A 44 3.32 -25.02 -7.95
CA ALA A 44 2.27 -24.09 -8.37
C ALA A 44 2.67 -22.61 -8.20
N GLU A 45 3.40 -22.27 -7.13
CA GLU A 45 3.95 -20.92 -6.91
C GLU A 45 4.99 -20.53 -7.96
N LYS A 46 5.81 -21.48 -8.46
CA LYS A 46 6.75 -21.23 -9.55
C LYS A 46 6.04 -21.02 -10.89
N LEU A 47 5.08 -21.88 -11.22
CA LEU A 47 4.30 -21.80 -12.47
C LEU A 47 3.55 -20.47 -12.55
N ASN A 48 3.02 -20.01 -11.42
CA ASN A 48 2.23 -18.78 -11.34
C ASN A 48 3.05 -17.57 -10.83
N TYR A 49 4.38 -17.62 -10.93
CA TYR A 49 5.25 -16.53 -10.49
C TYR A 49 5.21 -15.35 -11.46
N THR A 50 4.53 -14.28 -11.07
CA THR A 50 4.63 -12.97 -11.73
C THR A 50 5.79 -12.19 -11.12
N THR A 51 6.64 -11.59 -11.97
CA THR A 51 7.65 -10.63 -11.50
C THR A 51 6.97 -9.48 -10.73
N PRO A 52 7.47 -9.08 -9.55
CA PRO A 52 6.89 -7.98 -8.81
C PRO A 52 7.09 -6.67 -9.59
N CYS A 53 6.12 -5.76 -9.54
CA CYS A 53 6.34 -4.42 -10.10
C CYS A 53 7.55 -3.78 -9.41
N ILE A 54 8.52 -3.32 -10.21
CA ILE A 54 9.78 -2.70 -9.77
C ILE A 54 9.63 -1.18 -9.75
N THR A 55 8.71 -0.64 -10.53
CA THR A 55 8.57 0.80 -10.80
C THR A 55 7.27 1.39 -10.22
N THR A 56 7.26 2.70 -10.01
CA THR A 56 6.12 3.51 -9.58
C THR A 56 6.00 4.75 -10.49
N PHE A 57 4.84 5.42 -10.49
CA PHE A 57 4.66 6.67 -11.25
C PHE A 57 5.36 7.85 -10.57
N ASP A 58 5.69 8.90 -11.33
CA ASP A 58 6.18 10.15 -10.75
C ASP A 58 5.02 11.02 -10.25
N VAL A 59 5.19 11.61 -9.07
CA VAL A 59 4.17 12.41 -8.39
C VAL A 59 4.17 13.86 -8.87
N ASP A 60 5.33 14.37 -9.32
CA ASP A 60 5.51 15.78 -9.69
C ASP A 60 4.52 16.27 -10.77
N PRO A 61 4.18 15.49 -11.83
CA PRO A 61 3.14 15.89 -12.79
C PRO A 61 1.76 16.12 -12.16
N VAL A 62 1.39 15.33 -11.14
CA VAL A 62 0.09 15.47 -10.45
C VAL A 62 0.09 16.66 -9.51
N LEU A 63 1.21 16.91 -8.81
CA LEU A 63 1.39 18.12 -8.00
C LEU A 63 1.35 19.38 -8.87
N ASN A 64 2.01 19.37 -10.02
CA ASN A 64 1.96 20.48 -10.97
C ASN A 64 0.54 20.71 -11.50
N TYR A 65 -0.23 19.65 -11.77
CA TYR A 65 -1.65 19.77 -12.13
C TYR A 65 -2.48 20.41 -11.01
N ILE A 66 -2.33 19.96 -9.76
CA ILE A 66 -3.06 20.51 -8.60
C ILE A 66 -2.69 21.98 -8.35
N ASN A 67 -1.41 22.34 -8.51
CA ASN A 67 -0.94 23.73 -8.37
C ASN A 67 -1.47 24.65 -9.47
N ASN A 68 -1.56 24.16 -10.71
CA ASN A 68 -2.06 24.95 -11.85
C ASN A 68 -3.60 25.04 -11.87
N PHE A 69 -4.29 24.09 -11.24
CA PHE A 69 -5.75 24.04 -11.13
C PHE A 69 -6.17 23.96 -9.65
N PRO A 70 -5.96 25.05 -8.87
CA PRO A 70 -6.41 25.11 -7.47
C PRO A 70 -7.92 24.89 -7.36
N ILE A 71 -8.40 24.60 -6.15
CA ILE A 71 -9.84 24.46 -5.89
C ILE A 71 -10.53 25.80 -6.16
N ARG A 72 -11.56 25.77 -7.01
CA ARG A 72 -12.42 26.92 -7.32
C ARG A 72 -13.78 26.74 -6.66
N GLU A 73 -14.49 27.85 -6.44
CA GLU A 73 -15.82 27.86 -5.80
C GLU A 73 -16.87 27.03 -6.57
N PHE A 74 -16.66 26.82 -7.88
CA PHE A 74 -17.53 26.03 -8.75
C PHE A 74 -17.04 24.61 -9.04
N ASP A 75 -15.89 24.18 -8.45
CA ASP A 75 -15.45 22.79 -8.56
C ASP A 75 -16.44 21.88 -7.84
N SER A 76 -16.72 20.69 -8.38
CA SER A 76 -17.65 19.76 -7.75
C SER A 76 -17.09 19.21 -6.43
N LEU A 77 -17.97 18.89 -5.48
CA LEU A 77 -17.57 18.23 -4.22
C LEU A 77 -16.72 16.97 -4.47
N LYS A 78 -16.98 16.26 -5.57
CA LYS A 78 -16.18 15.11 -6.02
C LYS A 78 -14.74 15.51 -6.35
N GLU A 79 -14.53 16.51 -7.20
CA GLU A 79 -13.18 16.98 -7.58
C GLU A 79 -12.40 17.52 -6.37
N ILE A 80 -13.09 18.24 -5.48
CA ILE A 80 -12.50 18.72 -4.22
C ILE A 80 -12.06 17.53 -3.35
N THR A 81 -12.91 16.52 -3.21
CA THR A 81 -12.63 15.30 -2.44
C THR A 81 -11.47 14.51 -3.06
N GLU A 82 -11.42 14.38 -4.39
CA GLU A 82 -10.33 13.67 -5.10
C GLU A 82 -8.99 14.40 -4.98
N LYS A 83 -8.96 15.74 -5.13
CA LYS A 83 -7.76 16.57 -4.91
C LYS A 83 -7.27 16.45 -3.46
N PHE A 84 -8.17 16.61 -2.49
CA PHE A 84 -7.86 16.49 -1.06
C PHE A 84 -7.32 15.09 -0.73
N LEU A 85 -8.01 14.04 -1.18
CA LEU A 85 -7.60 12.66 -1.03
C LEU A 85 -6.19 12.41 -1.55
N PHE A 86 -5.89 12.86 -2.77
CA PHE A 86 -4.61 12.58 -3.39
C PHE A 86 -3.46 13.18 -2.57
N LEU A 87 -3.61 14.43 -2.12
CA LEU A 87 -2.65 15.10 -1.24
C LEU A 87 -2.55 14.41 0.12
N LEU A 88 -3.66 13.92 0.67
CA LEU A 88 -3.73 13.25 1.95
C LEU A 88 -3.06 11.87 1.94
N LEU A 89 -3.28 11.08 0.89
CA LEU A 89 -2.57 9.81 0.65
C LEU A 89 -1.07 10.02 0.41
N LEU A 90 -0.72 11.07 -0.34
CA LEU A 90 0.66 11.44 -0.62
C LEU A 90 1.41 11.84 0.66
N THR A 91 0.85 12.76 1.44
CA THR A 91 1.48 13.28 2.68
C THR A 91 1.54 12.24 3.79
N THR A 92 0.48 11.45 3.99
CA THR A 92 0.42 10.50 5.12
C THR A 92 1.01 9.12 4.79
N SER A 93 1.00 8.71 3.52
CA SER A 93 1.45 7.39 3.05
C SER A 93 0.85 6.18 3.81
N GLN A 94 -0.27 6.33 4.52
CA GLN A 94 -0.89 5.22 5.28
C GLN A 94 -1.55 4.19 4.30
N ARG A 95 -2.24 3.12 4.76
CA ARG A 95 -3.09 2.24 3.92
C ARG A 95 -4.57 2.59 3.93
N VAL A 96 -5.23 2.53 2.77
CA VAL A 96 -6.71 2.42 2.62
C VAL A 96 -7.26 1.32 3.52
N SER A 97 -7.92 1.74 4.61
CA SER A 97 -8.41 1.02 5.80
C SER A 97 -8.02 1.70 7.12
N GLU A 98 -6.78 2.20 7.30
CA GLU A 98 -6.44 3.11 8.42
C GLU A 98 -7.04 4.48 8.15
N ILE A 99 -6.66 4.90 6.95
CA ILE A 99 -7.31 5.82 6.05
C ILE A 99 -8.86 5.66 6.26
N ALA A 100 -9.50 4.46 6.33
CA ALA A 100 -10.98 4.26 6.35
C ALA A 100 -11.75 4.70 7.61
N ASN A 101 -11.07 5.07 8.68
CA ASN A 101 -11.72 5.18 9.99
C ASN A 101 -11.55 6.58 10.58
N LEU A 102 -11.74 7.60 9.73
CA LEU A 102 -11.57 8.98 10.15
C LEU A 102 -12.87 9.57 10.57
N ASP A 103 -12.75 10.40 11.57
CA ASP A 103 -13.84 11.16 12.09
C ASP A 103 -13.28 12.49 12.57
N ILE A 104 -13.94 13.56 12.15
CA ILE A 104 -13.61 14.95 12.48
C ILE A 104 -13.70 15.14 14.00
N THR A 105 -14.52 14.35 14.70
CA THR A 105 -14.61 14.27 16.17
C THR A 105 -13.26 13.99 16.85
N TYR A 106 -12.35 13.28 16.18
CA TYR A 106 -11.02 12.97 16.68
C TYR A 106 -9.90 13.76 16.00
N MET A 107 -10.24 14.84 15.29
CA MET A 107 -9.31 15.79 14.69
C MET A 107 -8.81 16.80 15.73
N THR A 108 -7.54 17.18 15.66
CA THR A 108 -6.93 18.24 16.46
C THR A 108 -6.10 19.13 15.54
N ILE A 109 -6.52 20.39 15.41
CA ILE A 109 -5.84 21.37 14.57
C ILE A 109 -4.77 22.07 15.43
N LEU A 110 -3.52 21.99 15.01
CA LEU A 110 -2.42 22.81 15.52
C LEU A 110 -2.01 23.83 14.42
N PRO A 111 -1.20 24.86 14.74
CA PRO A 111 -0.84 25.91 13.78
C PRO A 111 -0.21 25.39 12.48
N ASP A 112 0.67 24.40 12.59
CA ASP A 112 1.45 23.87 11.46
C ASP A 112 1.02 22.47 11.00
N GLU A 113 0.16 21.78 11.77
CA GLU A 113 -0.23 20.41 11.48
C GLU A 113 -1.64 20.06 11.94
N ILE A 114 -2.28 19.15 11.19
CA ILE A 114 -3.54 18.54 11.59
C ILE A 114 -3.24 17.15 12.14
N PHE A 115 -3.49 16.96 13.44
CA PHE A 115 -3.54 15.64 14.05
C PHE A 115 -4.94 15.06 13.97
N PHE A 116 -4.98 13.74 14.05
CA PHE A 116 -6.22 12.99 14.21
C PHE A 116 -5.90 11.67 14.90
N ILE A 117 -6.89 11.10 15.59
CA ILE A 117 -6.79 9.80 16.26
C ILE A 117 -7.81 8.84 15.63
N ILE A 118 -7.40 7.62 15.32
CA ILE A 118 -8.30 6.55 14.87
C ILE A 118 -8.67 5.72 16.11
N PRO A 119 -9.95 5.69 16.52
CA PRO A 119 -10.39 4.94 17.71
C PRO A 119 -10.50 3.42 17.44
N THR A 120 -10.57 3.02 16.17
CA THR A 120 -10.75 1.62 15.77
C THR A 120 -9.43 0.85 15.67
N ARG A 121 -9.46 -0.46 15.90
CA ARG A 121 -8.30 -1.34 15.70
C ARG A 121 -8.00 -1.59 14.22
N CYS A 122 -7.06 -0.83 13.67
CA CYS A 122 -6.45 -1.12 12.37
C CYS A 122 -5.50 -2.34 12.45
N LYS A 123 -5.10 -2.88 11.29
CA LYS A 123 -4.23 -4.07 11.16
C LYS A 123 -2.87 -3.96 11.87
N ASN A 124 -2.39 -2.73 12.10
CA ASN A 124 -1.14 -2.42 12.82
C ASN A 124 -1.34 -2.14 14.32
N SER A 125 -2.57 -2.20 14.87
CA SER A 125 -2.85 -1.95 16.29
C SER A 125 -2.17 -3.02 17.17
N THR A 126 -1.33 -2.58 18.10
CA THR A 126 -0.68 -3.47 19.08
C THR A 126 -1.47 -3.44 20.39
N LYS A 127 -1.25 -4.44 21.26
CA LYS A 127 -1.85 -4.42 22.61
C LYS A 127 -1.39 -3.22 23.45
N THR A 128 -0.16 -2.76 23.21
CA THR A 128 0.51 -1.67 23.94
C THR A 128 0.11 -0.28 23.43
N SER A 129 -0.29 -0.17 22.15
CA SER A 129 -0.71 1.06 21.51
C SER A 129 -2.07 0.82 20.82
N PRO A 130 -3.18 0.86 21.58
CA PRO A 130 -4.51 0.60 21.02
C PRO A 130 -4.97 1.70 20.05
N LEU A 131 -4.46 2.93 20.20
CA LEU A 131 -4.78 4.12 19.41
C LEU A 131 -3.67 4.44 18.39
N HIS A 132 -4.04 4.76 17.14
CA HIS A 132 -3.14 5.14 16.03
C HIS A 132 -3.61 6.45 15.32
N LYS A 133 -2.83 7.02 14.37
CA LYS A 133 -3.12 8.29 13.64
C LYS A 133 -3.02 8.14 12.06
N LYS A 134 -3.99 8.65 11.20
CA LYS A 134 -4.00 9.10 9.70
C LYS A 134 -4.78 8.38 8.47
N HIS A 135 -4.95 8.93 7.22
CA HIS A 135 -6.27 9.35 6.51
C HIS A 135 -6.83 9.02 5.04
N GLU A 136 -8.15 8.67 4.80
CA GLU A 136 -8.77 8.28 3.45
C GLU A 136 -9.94 8.91 2.70
N ILE A 137 -9.91 8.46 1.42
CA ILE A 137 -10.85 7.66 0.62
C ILE A 137 -10.12 6.43 -0.07
N ASP A 138 -10.84 5.37 -0.49
CA ASP A 138 -10.36 4.18 -1.25
C ASP A 138 -10.35 4.35 -2.78
N ILE A 139 -9.23 4.01 -3.44
CA ILE A 139 -9.18 3.44 -4.81
C ILE A 139 -8.00 2.44 -4.85
N GLN A 140 -8.07 1.39 -5.67
CA GLN A 140 -6.97 0.42 -5.90
C GLN A 140 -5.62 1.05 -6.35
N SER A 141 -5.60 2.32 -6.76
CA SER A 141 -4.39 3.12 -7.02
C SER A 141 -3.68 3.62 -5.76
N ALA A 142 -4.33 3.67 -4.60
CA ALA A 142 -3.80 4.30 -3.39
C ALA A 142 -2.56 3.59 -2.82
N ASN A 143 -2.47 2.26 -2.96
CA ASN A 143 -1.24 1.54 -2.60
C ASN A 143 -0.07 1.87 -3.55
N GLU A 144 -0.34 2.28 -4.80
CA GLU A 144 0.67 2.85 -5.68
C GLU A 144 1.03 4.30 -5.28
N ILE A 145 0.07 5.11 -4.80
CA ILE A 145 0.38 6.44 -4.22
C ILE A 145 1.31 6.29 -3.00
N ARG A 146 1.03 5.33 -2.09
CA ARG A 146 1.93 4.99 -0.96
C ARG A 146 3.33 4.57 -1.41
N LYS A 147 3.45 3.78 -2.49
CA LYS A 147 4.76 3.43 -3.10
C LYS A 147 5.47 4.66 -3.65
N ALA A 148 4.75 5.47 -4.45
CA ALA A 148 5.29 6.68 -5.06
C ALA A 148 5.80 7.67 -4.02
N SER A 149 5.00 7.94 -2.98
CA SER A 149 5.36 8.83 -1.88
C SER A 149 6.56 8.34 -1.08
N SER A 150 6.50 7.11 -0.56
CA SER A 150 7.61 6.54 0.24
C SER A 150 8.91 6.39 -0.55
N SER A 151 8.82 6.11 -1.85
CA SER A 151 9.98 6.13 -2.75
C SER A 151 10.51 7.55 -2.97
N LYS A 152 9.64 8.54 -3.22
CA LYS A 152 10.02 9.95 -3.39
C LYS A 152 10.69 10.50 -2.14
N ALA A 153 10.18 10.21 -0.94
CA ALA A 153 10.77 10.60 0.34
C ALA A 153 12.18 10.01 0.51
N TYR A 154 12.36 8.72 0.23
CA TYR A 154 13.68 8.08 0.26
C TYR A 154 14.65 8.68 -0.76
N TYR A 155 14.23 8.89 -2.01
CA TYR A 155 15.07 9.54 -3.03
C TYR A 155 15.35 11.02 -2.76
N ARG A 156 14.58 11.68 -1.88
CA ARG A 156 14.84 13.03 -1.35
C ARG A 156 15.78 13.04 -0.14
N GLY A 157 16.26 11.88 0.31
CA GLY A 157 17.22 11.75 1.41
C GLY A 157 16.61 11.62 2.81
N VAL A 158 15.30 11.41 2.93
CA VAL A 158 14.67 11.14 4.24
C VAL A 158 15.17 9.80 4.79
N ASN A 159 15.54 9.75 6.07
CA ASN A 159 16.08 8.56 6.70
C ASN A 159 15.07 7.40 6.64
N VAL A 160 15.55 6.18 6.35
CA VAL A 160 14.72 4.97 6.28
C VAL A 160 13.97 4.72 7.59
N CYS A 161 14.58 5.02 8.74
CA CYS A 161 13.92 4.91 10.04
C CYS A 161 12.71 5.84 10.14
N ASP A 162 12.84 7.08 9.70
CA ASP A 162 11.74 8.07 9.73
C ASP A 162 10.63 7.68 8.75
N VAL A 163 10.98 7.24 7.54
CA VAL A 163 10.02 6.70 6.57
C VAL A 163 9.25 5.51 7.17
N VAL A 164 9.95 4.56 7.80
CA VAL A 164 9.37 3.36 8.40
C VAL A 164 8.47 3.68 9.60
N ASN A 165 8.90 4.61 10.46
CA ASN A 165 8.16 5.06 11.65
C ASN A 165 6.91 5.85 11.25
N ASN A 166 7.04 6.84 10.37
CA ASN A 166 5.92 7.66 9.90
C ASN A 166 4.84 6.80 9.21
N ILE A 167 5.27 5.79 8.45
CA ILE A 167 4.38 4.90 7.66
C ILE A 167 3.91 3.67 8.47
N ASN A 168 4.35 3.57 9.73
CA ASN A 168 3.99 2.51 10.68
C ASN A 168 4.24 1.09 10.10
N TRP A 169 5.42 0.87 9.51
CA TRP A 169 5.89 -0.46 9.15
C TRP A 169 6.67 -1.08 10.32
N ALA A 170 6.35 -2.33 10.67
CA ALA A 170 7.09 -3.05 11.71
C ALA A 170 8.56 -3.34 11.36
N HIS A 171 8.92 -3.36 10.07
CA HIS A 171 10.28 -3.67 9.61
C HIS A 171 10.62 -2.91 8.32
N SER A 172 11.84 -2.37 8.24
CA SER A 172 12.39 -1.75 7.02
C SER A 172 12.45 -2.69 5.81
N ASN A 173 12.60 -4.00 6.03
CA ASN A 173 12.53 -5.01 4.96
C ASN A 173 11.18 -4.99 4.21
N THR A 174 10.08 -4.61 4.87
CA THR A 174 8.79 -4.42 4.19
C THR A 174 8.84 -3.24 3.21
N PHE A 175 9.52 -2.15 3.57
CA PHE A 175 9.74 -1.01 2.68
C PHE A 175 10.51 -1.43 1.44
N PHE A 176 11.75 -1.93 1.59
CA PHE A 176 12.62 -2.28 0.47
C PHE A 176 12.02 -3.32 -0.48
N LYS A 177 11.33 -4.34 0.05
CA LYS A 177 10.78 -5.42 -0.76
C LYS A 177 9.51 -5.04 -1.53
N HIS A 178 8.63 -4.25 -0.91
CA HIS A 178 7.27 -4.04 -1.43
C HIS A 178 6.95 -2.61 -1.85
N TYR A 179 7.59 -1.61 -1.25
CA TYR A 179 7.18 -0.21 -1.34
C TYR A 179 8.21 0.72 -1.98
N LEU A 180 9.50 0.50 -1.76
CA LEU A 180 10.53 1.17 -2.55
C LEU A 180 10.45 0.68 -4.00
N LYS A 181 10.28 1.63 -4.91
CA LYS A 181 10.11 1.41 -6.35
C LYS A 181 10.82 2.51 -7.12
N GLU A 182 11.42 2.15 -8.23
CA GLU A 182 12.04 3.11 -9.14
C GLU A 182 10.96 4.01 -9.75
N ILE A 183 11.14 5.32 -9.64
CA ILE A 183 10.21 6.27 -10.26
C ILE A 183 10.39 6.17 -11.78
N LYS A 184 9.32 5.85 -12.51
CA LYS A 184 9.30 5.86 -13.97
C LYS A 184 9.58 7.28 -14.45
N LYS A 185 10.83 7.54 -14.85
CA LYS A 185 11.14 8.63 -15.77
C LYS A 185 10.40 8.37 -17.09
N ASP A 186 10.09 9.45 -17.79
CA ASP A 186 9.02 9.49 -18.77
C ASP A 186 9.07 8.41 -19.87
N SER A 187 7.86 8.12 -20.37
CA SER A 187 7.56 7.19 -21.46
C SER A 187 8.55 7.27 -22.64
N TYR A 188 8.71 6.14 -23.33
CA TYR A 188 9.18 6.07 -24.72
C TYR A 188 8.65 7.26 -25.56
N SER A 189 7.39 7.63 -25.39
CA SER A 189 6.77 8.80 -26.04
C SER A 189 7.52 10.12 -25.84
N LYS A 190 8.00 10.47 -24.62
CA LYS A 190 8.76 11.73 -24.46
C LYS A 190 10.14 11.63 -25.09
N ASN A 191 10.83 10.49 -24.97
CA ASN A 191 12.14 10.28 -25.60
C ASN A 191 12.09 10.21 -27.14
N VAL A 192 10.95 9.79 -27.70
CA VAL A 192 10.68 9.79 -29.15
C VAL A 192 10.26 11.19 -29.64
N LEU A 193 9.44 11.90 -28.86
CA LEU A 193 8.97 13.24 -29.23
C LEU A 193 9.98 14.36 -28.89
N SER A 194 11.01 14.09 -28.08
CA SER A 194 12.13 15.01 -27.84
C SER A 194 13.18 15.01 -28.97
N LEU A 195 12.82 14.56 -30.17
CA LEU A 195 13.67 14.61 -31.37
C LEU A 195 13.53 15.97 -32.09
N LYS A 196 14.05 17.04 -31.46
CA LYS A 196 14.77 18.18 -32.06
C LYS A 196 15.09 19.25 -31.03
#